data_AF-A0A382WCP3-F1
#
_entry.id   AF-A0A382WCP3-F1
#
_cell.length_a   1.000
_cell.length_b   1.000
_cell.length_c   1.000
_cell.angle_alpha   90.00
_cell.angle_beta   90.00
_cell.angle_gamma   90.00
#
_symmetry.space_group_name_H-M   'P 1'
#
loop_
_entity.id
_entity.type
_entity.pdbx_description
1 polymer ?
#
loop_
_entity_poly.entity_id
_entity_poly.type
_entity_poly.pdbx_seq_one_letter_code
_entity_poly.pdbx_strand_id
1 'polypeptide(L)' 'IAPEMARMVLPQCMMTEWIWSGSVFAFSRVCNLRSKSNAQAETRMVTHQLSRHMKDHFPICYKYLID' A
#
# COMPACT_ATOMS: atom_id res chain seq x y z
N ILE A 1 -7.38 6.82 -32.63
CA ILE A 1 -7.21 5.64 -31.73
C ILE A 1 -7.93 5.96 -30.43
N ALA A 2 -8.74 5.05 -29.89
CA ALA A 2 -9.48 5.31 -28.66
C ALA A 2 -8.55 5.31 -27.42
N PRO A 3 -8.81 6.12 -26.38
CA PRO A 3 -7.93 6.24 -25.20
C PRO A 3 -7.63 4.91 -24.50
N GLU A 4 -8.59 3.99 -24.44
CA GLU A 4 -8.45 2.66 -23.85
C GLU A 4 -7.48 1.74 -24.63
N MET A 5 -7.28 1.99 -25.92
CA MET A 5 -6.24 1.33 -26.72
C MET A 5 -4.91 2.07 -26.61
N ALA A 6 -4.93 3.41 -26.59
CA ALA A 6 -3.73 4.22 -26.46
C ALA A 6 -2.99 3.99 -25.12
N ARG A 7 -3.71 3.70 -24.03
CA ARG A 7 -3.08 3.46 -22.71
C ARG A 7 -2.17 2.23 -22.65
N MET A 8 -2.28 1.29 -23.61
CA MET A 8 -1.51 0.05 -23.61
C MET A 8 -0.01 0.27 -23.81
N VAL A 9 0.38 1.40 -24.41
CA VAL A 9 1.78 1.73 -24.68
C VAL A 9 2.37 2.68 -23.62
N LEU A 10 1.59 3.08 -22.62
CA LEU A 10 2.10 3.90 -21.53
C LEU A 10 3.06 3.07 -20.66
N PRO A 11 4.16 3.67 -20.18
CA PRO A 11 5.08 2.98 -19.28
C PRO A 11 4.40 2.69 -17.93
N GLN A 12 4.88 1.65 -17.23
CA GLN A 12 4.35 1.23 -15.92
C GLN A 12 4.53 2.28 -14.80
N CYS A 13 5.38 3.28 -15.00
CA CYS A 13 5.58 4.38 -14.05
C CYS A 13 4.51 5.48 -14.14
N MET A 14 3.47 5.30 -14.97
CA MET A 14 2.34 6.22 -15.01
C MET A 14 1.63 6.25 -13.66
N MET A 15 1.49 7.45 -13.08
CA MET A 15 0.79 7.63 -11.80
C MET A 15 -0.71 7.38 -11.95
N THR A 16 -1.30 6.73 -10.95
CA THR A 16 -2.74 6.51 -10.84
C THR A 16 -3.18 6.77 -9.42
N GLU A 17 -4.45 7.13 -9.25
CA GLU A 17 -5.10 7.27 -7.96
C GLU A 17 -6.08 6.12 -7.74
N TRP A 18 -6.34 5.79 -6.47
CA TRP A 18 -7.31 4.79 -6.09
C TRP A 18 -7.81 5.05 -4.67
N ILE A 19 -9.03 4.63 -4.39
CA ILE A 19 -9.56 4.56 -3.03
C ILE A 19 -9.36 3.13 -2.54
N TRP A 20 -8.75 2.98 -1.38
CA TRP A 20 -8.50 1.68 -0.78
C TRP A 20 -9.19 1.54 0.57
N SER A 21 -10.12 0.57 0.65
CA SER A 21 -10.85 0.22 1.87
C SER A 21 -10.48 -1.19 2.33
N GLY A 22 -10.39 -1.40 3.63
CA GLY A 22 -10.03 -2.69 4.23
C GLY A 22 -10.18 -2.67 5.75
N SER A 23 -10.10 -3.85 6.37
CA SER A 23 -10.05 -3.97 7.83
C SER A 23 -8.65 -3.68 8.37
N VAL A 24 -8.54 -3.30 9.64
CA VAL A 24 -7.25 -3.09 10.32
C VAL A 24 -6.35 -4.32 10.20
N PHE A 25 -6.93 -5.53 10.27
CA PHE A 25 -6.18 -6.79 10.09
C PHE A 25 -5.70 -7.01 8.65
N ALA A 26 -6.48 -6.61 7.65
CA ALA A 26 -6.03 -6.70 6.26
C ALA A 26 -4.82 -5.78 6.02
N PHE A 27 -4.90 -4.54 6.53
CA PHE A 27 -3.82 -3.57 6.43
C PHE A 27 -2.58 -3.96 7.23
N SER A 28 -2.73 -4.57 8.41
CA SER A 28 -1.58 -5.06 9.17
C SER A 28 -0.83 -6.16 8.42
N ARG A 29 -1.55 -7.10 7.80
CA ARG A 29 -0.93 -8.13 6.95
C ARG A 29 -0.19 -7.55 5.75
N VAL A 30 -0.73 -6.51 5.11
CA VAL A 30 -0.03 -5.80 4.03
C VAL A 30 1.27 -5.22 4.56
N CYS A 31 1.23 -4.49 5.68
CA CYS A 31 2.42 -3.91 6.29
C CYS A 31 3.47 -4.99 6.60
N ASN A 32 3.08 -6.11 7.22
CA ASN A 32 4.02 -7.18 7.59
C ASN A 32 4.66 -7.85 6.38
N LEU A 33 3.96 -7.93 5.24
CA LEU A 33 4.49 -8.55 4.02
C LEU A 33 5.31 -7.56 3.17
N ARG A 34 4.84 -6.32 3.05
CA ARG A 34 5.35 -5.37 2.07
C ARG A 34 6.32 -4.34 2.66
N SER A 35 6.49 -4.28 3.98
CA SER A 35 7.55 -3.49 4.62
C SER A 35 8.91 -4.19 4.65
N LYS A 36 8.97 -5.48 4.31
CA LYS A 36 10.20 -6.29 4.28
C LYS A 36 11.17 -5.82 3.20
N SER A 37 12.48 -5.99 3.43
CA SER A 37 13.53 -5.57 2.49
C SER A 37 13.49 -6.27 1.13
N ASN A 38 12.87 -7.46 1.05
CA ASN A 38 12.66 -8.21 -0.19
C ASN A 38 11.47 -7.68 -1.02
N ALA A 39 10.68 -6.76 -0.49
CA ALA A 39 9.62 -6.10 -1.22
C ALA A 39 10.16 -4.88 -1.99
N GLN A 40 9.52 -4.59 -3.12
CA GLN A 40 9.82 -3.44 -3.96
C GLN A 40 9.78 -2.13 -3.15
N ALA A 41 10.72 -1.21 -3.42
CA ALA A 41 10.90 0.02 -2.65
C ALA A 41 9.68 0.94 -2.70
N GLU A 42 9.06 1.08 -3.88
CA GLU A 42 7.88 1.91 -4.07
C GLU A 42 6.69 1.38 -3.25
N THR A 43 6.52 0.05 -3.17
CA THR A 43 5.49 -0.54 -2.33
C THR A 43 5.76 -0.32 -0.84
N ARG A 44 7.03 -0.38 -0.42
CA ARG A 44 7.43 -0.05 0.95
C ARG A 44 7.06 1.37 1.30
N MET A 45 7.28 2.34 0.42
CA MET A 45 6.92 3.75 0.70
C MET A 45 5.44 3.90 1.06
N VAL A 46 4.56 3.20 0.36
CA VAL A 46 3.11 3.19 0.66
C VAL A 46 2.84 2.53 2.01
N THR A 47 3.47 1.40 2.32
CA THR A 47 3.23 0.72 3.61
C THR A 47 3.77 1.48 4.80
N HIS A 48 4.83 2.27 4.65
CA HIS A 48 5.33 3.12 5.74
C HIS A 48 4.31 4.22 6.09
N GLN A 49 3.67 4.82 5.09
CA GLN A 49 2.61 5.80 5.32
C GLN A 49 1.38 5.14 5.96
N LEU A 50 0.95 3.99 5.44
CA LEU A 50 -0.16 3.23 6.00
C LEU A 50 0.10 2.83 7.46
N SER A 51 1.29 2.31 7.74
CA SER A 51 1.73 1.89 9.08
C SER A 51 1.70 3.05 10.07
N ARG A 52 2.16 4.25 9.66
CA ARG A 52 2.07 5.47 10.47
C ARG A 52 0.62 5.80 10.83
N HIS A 53 -0.28 5.85 9.84
CA HIS A 53 -1.69 6.11 10.10
C HIS A 53 -2.34 5.06 11.00
N MET A 54 -1.99 3.78 10.81
CA MET A 54 -2.49 2.71 11.68
C MET A 54 -2.01 2.87 13.12
N LYS A 55 -0.76 3.28 13.33
CA LYS A 55 -0.20 3.54 14.67
C LYS A 55 -0.92 4.69 15.36
N ASP A 56 -1.24 5.75 14.62
CA ASP A 56 -1.88 6.95 15.14
C ASP A 56 -3.37 6.71 15.48
N HIS A 57 -4.11 6.00 14.62
CA HIS A 57 -5.55 5.78 14.81
C HIS A 57 -5.89 4.51 15.61
N PHE A 58 -5.08 3.45 15.53
CA PHE A 58 -5.36 2.15 16.14
C PHE A 58 -4.15 1.61 16.93
N PRO A 59 -3.66 2.34 17.96
CA PRO A 59 -2.40 2.02 18.63
C PRO A 59 -2.39 0.65 19.31
N ILE A 60 -3.52 0.22 19.89
CA ILE A 60 -3.64 -1.10 20.54
C ILE A 60 -3.53 -2.21 19.49
N CYS A 61 -4.31 -2.14 18.42
CA CYS A 61 -4.26 -3.13 17.34
C CYS A 61 -2.88 -3.13 16.67
N TYR A 62 -2.31 -1.96 16.41
CA TYR A 62 -0.99 -1.82 15.82
C TYR A 62 0.08 -2.57 16.62
N LYS A 63 0.05 -2.43 17.96
CA LYS A 63 1.00 -3.10 18.86
C LYS A 63 0.98 -4.63 18.77
N TYR A 64 -0.17 -5.24 18.47
CA TYR A 64 -0.35 -6.69 18.47
C TYR A 64 -0.43 -7.32 17.08
N LEU A 65 -0.65 -6.53 16.03
CA LEU A 65 -0.85 -7.02 14.67
C LEU A 65 0.32 -6.75 13.73
N ILE A 66 1.23 -5.83 14.09
CA ILE A 66 2.39 -5.48 13.27
C ILE A 66 3.63 -6.19 13.81
N ASP A 67 4.36 -6.83 12.89
CA ASP A 67 5.60 -7.57 13.15
C ASP A 67 6.86 -6.71 12.97
#